data_AF-K1SYW8-F1
#
_entry.id   AF-K1SYW8-F1
#
_cell.length_a   1.000
_cell.length_b   1.000
_cell.length_c   1.000
_cell.angle_alpha   90.00
_cell.angle_beta   90.00
_cell.angle_gamma   90.00
#
_symmetry.space_group_name_H-M   'P 1'
#
loop_
_entity.id
_entity.type
_entity.pdbx_description
1 polymer ?
#
loop_
_entity_poly.entity_id
_entity_poly.type
_entity_poly.pdbx_seq_one_letter_code
_entity_poly.pdbx_strand_id
1 'polypeptide(L)'
;NLQTENAIIIKESDHMGKIFFKDLYGSLKLNVCEYTFEGHDEVVAYSLSVPFASTLVFASIMKHQDAPGTTFKKHMAIARGLLSEDDYLLTEILFNPKTPAQIDNIVATLTHPSKIIDKKDSGKMKRFLDGVRKKPGVKIVLHKKRPVCYRPFFISGRSAKNSTSHLP
;
A
#
# COMPACT_ATOMS: atom_id res chain seq x y z
N ASN A 1 8.37 -26.50 8.37
CA ASN A 1 8.45 -27.00 6.99
C ASN A 1 8.63 -25.77 6.10
N LEU A 2 9.82 -25.56 5.52
CA LEU A 2 10.17 -24.33 4.79
C LEU A 2 9.97 -24.46 3.27
N GLN A 3 9.40 -25.57 2.79
CA GLN A 3 9.27 -25.86 1.36
C GLN A 3 8.41 -24.85 0.56
N THR A 4 7.60 -24.05 1.24
CA THR A 4 6.80 -22.97 0.64
C THR A 4 7.50 -21.62 0.64
N GLU A 5 8.63 -21.50 1.34
CA GLU A 5 9.39 -20.26 1.46
C GLU A 5 10.36 -20.10 0.27
N ASN A 6 10.67 -18.85 -0.05
CA ASN A 6 11.57 -18.50 -1.15
C ASN A 6 12.84 -17.85 -0.58
N ALA A 7 13.99 -18.16 -1.18
CA ALA A 7 15.26 -17.52 -0.88
C ALA A 7 15.80 -16.84 -2.13
N ILE A 8 16.35 -15.64 -1.98
CA ILE A 8 16.95 -14.88 -3.07
C ILE A 8 18.47 -14.98 -2.99
N ILE A 9 19.11 -15.25 -4.13
CA ILE A 9 20.56 -15.15 -4.30
C ILE A 9 20.86 -14.08 -5.34
N ILE A 10 21.77 -13.17 -5.02
CA ILE A 10 22.20 -12.14 -5.96
C ILE A 10 23.29 -12.68 -6.89
N LYS A 11 23.09 -12.54 -8.20
CA LYS A 11 23.95 -13.14 -9.24
C LYS A 11 25.36 -12.57 -9.23
N GLU A 12 25.49 -11.29 -8.91
CA GLU A 12 26.76 -10.56 -8.87
C GLU A 12 27.49 -10.72 -7.54
N SER A 13 26.92 -11.44 -6.56
CA SER A 13 27.62 -11.80 -5.32
C SER A 13 28.82 -12.72 -5.58
N ASP A 14 29.71 -12.78 -4.59
CA ASP A 14 30.90 -13.62 -4.59
C ASP A 14 30.62 -15.08 -4.98
N HIS A 15 31.53 -15.69 -5.75
CA HIS A 15 31.33 -17.02 -6.30
C HIS A 15 31.25 -18.10 -5.21
N MET A 16 32.17 -18.08 -4.24
CA MET A 16 32.21 -19.07 -3.16
C MET A 16 31.02 -18.89 -2.21
N GLY A 17 30.67 -17.64 -1.91
CA GLY A 17 29.48 -17.32 -1.13
C GLY A 17 28.20 -17.85 -1.78
N LYS A 18 28.02 -17.67 -3.09
CA LYS A 18 26.85 -18.19 -3.81
C LYS A 18 26.73 -19.71 -3.73
N ILE A 19 27.82 -20.45 -3.91
CA ILE A 19 27.80 -21.92 -3.81
C ILE A 19 27.41 -22.35 -2.41
N PHE A 20 28.06 -21.76 -1.39
CA PHE A 20 27.74 -22.02 0.01
C PHE A 20 26.25 -21.81 0.33
N PHE A 21 25.67 -20.66 -0.07
CA PHE A 21 24.27 -20.37 0.21
C PHE A 21 23.30 -21.21 -0.63
N LYS A 22 23.65 -21.57 -1.87
CA LYS A 22 22.86 -22.52 -2.66
C LYS A 22 22.76 -23.88 -1.98
N ASP A 23 23.88 -24.40 -1.49
CA ASP A 23 23.93 -25.69 -0.79
C ASP A 23 23.15 -25.64 0.52
N LEU A 24 23.31 -24.55 1.29
CA LEU A 24 22.57 -24.31 2.53
C LEU A 24 21.05 -24.26 2.27
N TYR A 25 20.59 -23.42 1.35
CA TYR A 25 19.17 -23.27 1.06
C TYR A 25 18.56 -24.53 0.43
N GLY A 26 19.35 -25.24 -0.39
CA GLY A 26 18.99 -26.56 -0.92
C GLY A 26 18.77 -27.59 0.19
N SER A 27 19.63 -27.63 1.21
CA SER A 27 19.46 -28.52 2.37
C SER A 27 18.17 -28.24 3.14
N LEU A 28 17.74 -26.98 3.17
CA LEU A 28 16.49 -26.52 3.80
C LEU A 28 15.26 -26.69 2.90
N LYS A 29 15.45 -27.15 1.65
CA LYS A 29 14.41 -27.31 0.62
C LYS A 29 13.66 -26.02 0.30
N LEU A 30 14.36 -24.88 0.35
CA LEU A 30 13.83 -23.58 -0.04
C LEU A 30 13.75 -23.47 -1.56
N ASN A 31 12.80 -22.69 -2.06
CA ASN A 31 12.76 -22.32 -3.47
C ASN A 31 13.77 -21.19 -3.71
N VAL A 32 14.89 -21.50 -4.37
CA VAL A 32 15.96 -20.52 -4.61
C VAL A 32 15.70 -19.78 -5.92
N CYS A 33 15.61 -18.46 -5.85
CA CYS A 33 15.49 -17.57 -7.01
C CYS A 33 16.74 -16.71 -7.14
N GLU A 34 17.23 -16.51 -8.36
CA GLU A 34 18.40 -15.68 -8.60
C GLU A 34 18.04 -14.33 -9.22
N TYR A 35 18.53 -13.26 -8.62
CA TYR A 35 18.28 -11.89 -9.05
C TYR A 35 19.59 -11.15 -9.33
N THR A 36 19.55 -10.16 -10.22
CA THR A 36 20.61 -9.14 -10.25
C THR A 36 20.44 -8.20 -9.05
N PHE A 37 21.47 -7.44 -8.66
CA PHE A 37 21.30 -6.37 -7.67
C PHE A 37 20.17 -5.42 -8.08
N GLU A 38 20.16 -4.99 -9.34
CA GLU A 38 19.13 -4.09 -9.85
C GLU A 38 17.72 -4.74 -9.83
N GLY A 39 17.62 -6.01 -10.21
CA GLY A 39 16.34 -6.72 -10.23
C GLY A 39 15.79 -6.96 -8.82
N HIS A 40 16.67 -7.24 -7.86
CA HIS A 40 16.31 -7.30 -6.45
C HIS A 40 15.79 -5.94 -5.97
N ASP A 41 16.50 -4.86 -6.28
CA ASP A 41 16.11 -3.53 -5.84
C ASP A 41 14.76 -3.10 -6.41
N GLU A 42 14.50 -3.42 -7.68
CA GLU A 42 13.21 -3.17 -8.31
C GLU A 42 12.08 -3.94 -7.61
N VAL A 43 12.29 -5.22 -7.32
CA VAL A 43 11.30 -6.06 -6.63
C VAL A 43 11.01 -5.52 -5.23
N VAL A 44 12.03 -5.19 -4.45
CA VAL A 44 11.88 -4.61 -3.10
C VAL A 44 11.11 -3.29 -3.17
N ALA A 45 11.46 -2.41 -4.11
CA ALA A 45 10.80 -1.12 -4.26
C ALA A 45 9.28 -1.26 -4.51
N TYR A 46 8.87 -2.16 -5.41
CA TYR A 46 7.46 -2.35 -5.74
C TYR A 46 6.69 -3.19 -4.72
N SER A 47 7.31 -4.20 -4.12
CA SER A 47 6.62 -5.15 -3.23
C SER A 47 6.62 -4.74 -1.76
N LEU A 48 7.61 -3.95 -1.33
CA LEU A 48 7.79 -3.56 0.06
C LEU A 48 7.79 -2.04 0.22
N SER A 49 8.69 -1.31 -0.46
CA SER A 49 8.89 0.11 -0.19
C SER A 49 7.63 0.95 -0.47
N VAL A 50 6.93 0.70 -1.59
CA VAL A 50 5.64 1.36 -1.93
C VAL A 50 4.55 1.11 -0.86
N PRO A 51 4.20 -0.14 -0.50
CA PRO A 51 3.18 -0.38 0.52
C PRO A 51 3.60 0.07 1.91
N PHE A 52 4.89 -0.03 2.28
CA PHE A 52 5.40 0.43 3.57
C PHE A 52 5.28 1.94 3.70
N ALA A 53 5.78 2.69 2.73
CA ALA A 53 5.66 4.15 2.72
C ALA A 53 4.19 4.61 2.79
N SER A 54 3.32 3.98 1.99
CA SER A 54 1.88 4.28 2.00
C SER A 54 1.25 4.01 3.38
N THR A 55 1.65 2.92 4.03
CA THR A 55 1.16 2.53 5.35
C THR A 55 1.68 3.46 6.45
N LEU A 56 2.95 3.87 6.38
CA LEU A 56 3.56 4.82 7.32
C LEU A 56 2.89 6.20 7.23
N VAL A 57 2.66 6.70 6.02
CA VAL A 57 1.91 7.95 5.82
C VAL A 57 0.48 7.84 6.35
N PHE A 58 -0.19 6.71 6.11
CA PHE A 58 -1.51 6.46 6.71
C PHE A 58 -1.44 6.49 8.25
N ALA A 59 -0.48 5.78 8.85
CA ALA A 59 -0.31 5.69 10.29
C ALA A 59 0.04 7.03 10.95
N SER A 60 0.79 7.90 10.26
CA SER A 60 1.24 9.18 10.79
C SER A 60 0.15 10.25 10.84
N ILE A 61 -0.86 10.17 9.97
CA ILE A 61 -1.94 11.19 9.89
C ILE A 61 -3.28 10.70 10.45
N MET A 62 -3.43 9.39 10.67
CA MET A 62 -4.69 8.82 11.17
C MET A 62 -4.97 9.31 12.59
N LYS A 63 -6.26 9.54 12.87
CA LYS A 63 -6.77 9.79 14.22
C LYS A 63 -7.53 8.55 14.65
N HIS A 64 -7.38 8.12 15.89
CA HIS A 64 -8.13 6.98 16.40
C HIS A 64 -9.64 7.19 16.20
N GLN A 65 -10.33 6.19 15.65
CA GLN A 65 -11.77 6.21 15.41
C GLN A 65 -12.39 4.93 15.96
N ASP A 66 -13.27 5.05 16.95
CA ASP A 66 -14.11 3.95 17.46
C ASP A 66 -15.42 3.87 16.66
N ALA A 67 -15.29 3.59 15.35
CA ALA A 67 -16.44 3.50 14.45
C ALA A 67 -16.69 2.02 14.04
N PRO A 68 -17.76 1.37 14.54
CA PRO A 68 -18.14 0.03 14.09
C PRO A 68 -18.54 0.05 12.61
N GLY A 69 -18.27 -1.06 11.89
CA GLY A 69 -18.64 -1.21 10.49
C GLY A 69 -17.71 -0.55 9.46
N THR A 70 -16.55 -0.04 9.89
CA THR A 70 -15.53 0.53 8.98
C THR A 70 -14.40 -0.45 8.67
N THR A 71 -13.65 -0.22 7.59
CA THR A 71 -12.41 -0.95 7.28
C THR A 71 -11.20 -0.40 8.06
N PHE A 72 -11.41 0.59 8.93
CA PHE A 72 -10.34 1.26 9.68
C PHE A 72 -9.52 0.27 10.52
N LYS A 73 -10.20 -0.66 11.23
CA LYS A 73 -9.53 -1.71 12.01
C LYS A 73 -8.58 -2.57 11.17
N LYS A 74 -8.91 -2.84 9.90
CA LYS A 74 -8.05 -3.63 9.00
C LYS A 74 -6.80 -2.86 8.59
N HIS A 75 -6.95 -1.58 8.21
CA HIS A 75 -5.81 -0.73 7.85
C HIS A 75 -4.91 -0.50 9.07
N MET A 76 -5.50 -0.32 10.26
CA MET A 76 -4.76 -0.23 11.51
C MET A 76 -4.03 -1.52 11.89
N ALA A 77 -4.61 -2.69 11.62
CA ALA A 77 -3.91 -3.95 11.86
C ALA A 77 -2.66 -4.07 10.97
N ILE A 78 -2.75 -3.67 9.70
CA ILE A 78 -1.59 -3.62 8.78
C ILE A 78 -0.54 -2.64 9.29
N ALA A 79 -0.96 -1.41 9.65
CA ALA A 79 -0.04 -0.41 10.17
C ALA A 79 0.67 -0.86 11.47
N ARG A 80 -0.05 -1.50 12.38
CA ARG A 80 0.54 -2.06 13.61
C ARG A 80 1.51 -3.20 13.34
N GLY A 81 1.17 -4.11 12.42
CA GLY A 81 2.08 -5.19 12.02
C GLY A 81 3.37 -4.63 11.42
N LEU A 82 3.26 -3.64 10.53
CA LEU A 82 4.42 -2.96 9.97
C LEU A 82 5.28 -2.27 11.05
N LEU A 83 4.65 -1.52 11.96
CA LEU A 83 5.36 -0.79 13.01
C LEU A 83 5.86 -1.68 14.17
N SER A 84 5.57 -2.99 14.15
CA SER A 84 6.15 -3.95 15.07
C SER A 84 7.42 -4.62 14.52
N GLU A 85 7.76 -4.38 13.26
CA GLU A 85 9.04 -4.81 12.69
C GLU A 85 10.21 -4.00 13.26
N ASP A 86 11.41 -4.54 13.13
CA ASP A 86 12.63 -3.91 13.60
C ASP A 86 12.99 -2.65 12.78
N ASP A 87 13.45 -1.60 13.47
CA ASP A 87 13.76 -0.30 12.85
C ASP A 87 14.88 -0.41 11.78
N TYR A 88 15.87 -1.28 11.97
CA TYR A 88 16.94 -1.49 11.00
C TYR A 88 16.39 -2.14 9.73
N LEU A 89 15.54 -3.15 9.87
CA LEU A 89 14.87 -3.81 8.74
C LEU A 89 13.99 -2.81 7.96
N LEU A 90 13.17 -2.03 8.66
CA LEU A 90 12.34 -0.99 8.02
C LEU A 90 13.20 0.02 7.27
N THR A 91 14.31 0.44 7.87
CA THR A 91 15.26 1.37 7.27
C THR A 91 15.91 0.79 6.01
N GLU A 92 16.37 -0.46 6.04
CA GLU A 92 16.97 -1.13 4.87
C GLU A 92 16.00 -1.18 3.68
N ILE A 93 14.74 -1.56 3.93
CA ILE A 93 13.69 -1.62 2.91
C ILE A 93 13.39 -0.23 2.32
N LEU A 94 13.29 0.79 3.18
CA LEU A 94 12.97 2.14 2.73
C LEU A 94 14.14 2.85 2.07
N PHE A 95 15.38 2.52 2.43
CA PHE A 95 16.60 3.08 1.84
C PHE A 95 17.03 2.37 0.56
N ASN A 96 16.19 1.48 0.03
CA ASN A 96 16.38 0.93 -1.31
C ASN A 96 16.57 2.07 -2.34
N PRO A 97 17.57 1.99 -3.25
CA PRO A 97 17.92 3.06 -4.17
C PRO A 97 16.80 3.46 -5.14
N LYS A 98 15.84 2.57 -5.40
CA LYS A 98 14.68 2.85 -6.25
C LYS A 98 13.50 3.45 -5.47
N THR A 99 13.51 3.45 -4.13
CA THR A 99 12.43 3.99 -3.29
C THR A 99 12.11 5.46 -3.55
N PRO A 100 13.09 6.39 -3.64
CA PRO A 100 12.79 7.81 -3.81
C PRO A 100 11.87 8.10 -5.02
N ALA A 101 12.16 7.48 -6.16
CA ALA A 101 11.32 7.62 -7.35
C ALA A 101 9.90 7.06 -7.15
N GLN A 102 9.75 6.00 -6.34
CA GLN A 102 8.43 5.47 -6.00
C GLN A 102 7.65 6.39 -5.05
N ILE A 103 8.33 7.07 -4.12
CA ILE A 103 7.70 8.11 -3.28
C ILE A 103 7.18 9.25 -4.15
N ASP A 104 7.98 9.72 -5.11
CA ASP A 104 7.55 10.76 -6.06
C ASP A 104 6.31 10.30 -6.86
N ASN A 105 6.29 9.05 -7.31
CA ASN A 105 5.13 8.46 -7.98
C ASN A 105 3.88 8.43 -7.09
N ILE A 106 4.03 8.11 -5.79
CA ILE A 106 2.92 8.14 -4.83
C ILE A 106 2.37 9.56 -4.69
N VAL A 107 3.24 10.56 -4.50
CA VAL A 107 2.85 11.97 -4.35
C VAL A 107 2.15 12.49 -5.61
N ALA A 108 2.73 12.24 -6.78
CA ALA A 108 2.14 12.61 -8.06
C ALA A 108 0.76 11.94 -8.25
N THR A 109 0.67 10.66 -7.91
CA THR A 109 -0.59 9.90 -8.00
C THR A 109 -1.64 10.43 -7.04
N LEU A 110 -1.30 10.81 -5.81
CA LEU A 110 -2.23 11.37 -4.81
C LEU A 110 -2.75 12.76 -5.18
N THR A 111 -1.97 13.53 -5.94
CA THR A 111 -2.37 14.86 -6.41
C THR A 111 -3.60 14.81 -7.32
N HIS A 112 -3.76 13.75 -8.11
CA HIS A 112 -4.91 13.59 -9.02
C HIS A 112 -6.27 13.37 -8.31
N PRO A 113 -6.45 12.34 -7.45
CA PRO A 113 -7.68 12.16 -6.70
C PRO A 113 -7.93 13.31 -5.72
N SER A 114 -6.89 13.94 -5.15
CA SER A 114 -7.05 15.14 -4.31
C SER A 114 -7.83 16.24 -5.04
N LYS A 115 -7.43 16.59 -6.28
CA LYS A 115 -8.15 17.56 -7.12
C LYS A 115 -9.57 17.13 -7.48
N ILE A 116 -9.82 15.83 -7.67
CA ILE A 116 -11.16 15.30 -7.96
C ILE A 116 -12.07 15.44 -6.73
N ILE A 117 -11.54 15.11 -5.55
CA ILE A 117 -12.25 15.16 -4.27
C ILE A 117 -12.63 16.59 -3.93
N ASP A 118 -11.68 17.53 -4.04
CA ASP A 118 -11.89 18.96 -3.79
C ASP A 118 -13.05 19.51 -4.64
N LYS A 119 -13.06 19.16 -5.94
CA LYS A 119 -14.11 19.56 -6.89
C LYS A 119 -15.40 18.75 -6.78
N LYS A 120 -15.43 17.70 -5.95
CA LYS A 120 -16.54 16.72 -5.85
C LYS A 120 -16.98 16.15 -7.22
N ASP A 121 -16.03 15.97 -8.14
CA ASP A 121 -16.31 15.54 -9.52
C ASP A 121 -16.54 14.02 -9.58
N SER A 122 -17.81 13.62 -9.52
CA SER A 122 -18.23 12.22 -9.51
C SER A 122 -17.85 11.47 -10.79
N GLY A 123 -17.88 12.15 -11.94
CA GLY A 123 -17.53 11.56 -13.24
C GLY A 123 -16.05 11.23 -13.34
N LYS A 124 -15.18 12.16 -12.94
CA LYS A 124 -13.72 11.91 -12.85
C LYS A 124 -13.40 10.86 -11.80
N MET A 125 -14.06 10.87 -10.65
CA MET A 125 -13.87 9.85 -9.63
C MET A 125 -14.18 8.45 -10.18
N LYS A 126 -15.30 8.28 -10.88
CA LYS A 126 -15.64 7.00 -11.51
C LYS A 126 -14.55 6.54 -12.48
N ARG A 127 -14.07 7.41 -13.36
CA ARG A 127 -13.01 7.09 -14.32
C ARG A 127 -11.70 6.70 -13.64
N PHE A 128 -11.31 7.44 -12.60
CA PHE A 128 -10.12 7.10 -11.81
C PHE A 128 -10.23 5.71 -11.18
N LEU A 129 -11.35 5.42 -10.51
CA LEU A 129 -11.60 4.12 -9.90
C LEU A 129 -11.64 2.98 -10.94
N ASP A 130 -12.27 3.20 -12.09
CA ASP A 130 -12.30 2.23 -13.18
C ASP A 130 -10.90 1.97 -13.75
N GLY A 131 -10.04 2.98 -13.80
CA GLY A 131 -8.63 2.84 -14.17
C GLY A 131 -7.85 1.98 -13.17
N VAL A 132 -8.01 2.22 -11.86
CA VAL A 132 -7.34 1.43 -10.80
C VAL A 132 -7.80 -0.03 -10.85
N ARG A 133 -9.10 -0.27 -11.06
CA ARG A 133 -9.69 -1.62 -11.17
C ARG A 133 -9.16 -2.45 -12.33
N LYS A 134 -8.67 -1.81 -13.39
CA LYS A 134 -8.10 -2.49 -14.57
C LYS A 134 -6.62 -2.81 -14.41
N LYS A 135 -5.94 -2.34 -13.35
CA LYS A 135 -4.52 -2.61 -13.15
C LYS A 135 -4.28 -4.10 -12.88
N PRO A 136 -3.32 -4.74 -13.57
CA PRO A 136 -2.90 -6.12 -13.29
C PRO A 136 -2.50 -6.27 -11.81
N GLY A 137 -2.85 -7.40 -11.19
CA GLY A 137 -2.56 -7.68 -9.78
C GLY A 137 -3.60 -7.16 -8.78
N VAL A 138 -4.47 -6.23 -9.16
CA VAL A 138 -5.61 -5.81 -8.32
C VAL A 138 -6.75 -6.82 -8.47
N LYS A 139 -6.72 -7.92 -7.68
CA LYS A 139 -7.82 -8.89 -7.65
C LYS A 139 -9.03 -8.29 -6.94
N ILE A 140 -10.08 -7.97 -7.70
CA ILE A 140 -11.35 -7.50 -7.14
C ILE A 140 -12.12 -8.71 -6.62
N VAL A 141 -12.28 -8.82 -5.30
CA VAL A 141 -13.28 -9.72 -4.72
C VAL A 141 -14.63 -9.01 -4.81
N LEU A 142 -15.40 -9.33 -5.83
CA LEU A 142 -16.81 -8.95 -5.90
C LEU A 142 -17.56 -9.74 -4.81
N HIS A 143 -17.72 -9.16 -3.62
CA HIS A 143 -18.76 -9.67 -2.73
C HIS A 143 -20.11 -9.50 -3.43
N LYS A 144 -20.82 -10.61 -3.67
CA LYS A 144 -22.26 -10.60 -4.00
C LYS A 144 -22.92 -9.52 -3.15
N LYS A 145 -23.62 -8.58 -3.79
CA LYS A 145 -24.38 -7.51 -3.13
C LYS A 145 -25.20 -8.12 -1.99
N ARG A 146 -24.68 -8.06 -0.76
CA ARG A 146 -25.57 -7.98 0.40
C ARG A 146 -26.27 -6.63 0.28
N PRO A 147 -27.57 -6.52 0.59
CA PRO A 147 -28.27 -5.24 0.57
C PRO A 147 -27.58 -4.35 1.59
N VAL A 148 -26.69 -3.50 1.09
CA VAL A 148 -25.87 -2.62 1.89
C VAL A 148 -26.66 -1.34 2.08
N CYS A 149 -27.38 -1.29 3.21
CA CYS A 149 -27.68 -0.03 3.85
C CYS A 149 -26.40 0.47 4.54
N TYR A 150 -25.45 1.02 3.76
CA TYR A 150 -24.32 1.79 4.28
C TYR A 150 -24.45 3.22 3.74
N ARG A 151 -25.47 3.94 4.20
CA ARG A 151 -25.22 5.33 4.59
C ARG A 151 -24.62 5.24 5.99
N PRO A 152 -23.36 5.67 6.23
CA PRO A 152 -23.06 6.16 7.54
C PRO A 152 -24.02 7.33 7.76
N PHE A 153 -25.09 7.08 8.50
CA PHE A 153 -25.95 8.12 9.06
C PHE A 153 -25.08 8.88 10.07
N PHE A 154 -24.14 9.70 9.59
CA PHE A 154 -23.70 10.85 10.34
C PHE A 154 -24.90 11.79 10.32
N ILE A 155 -25.73 11.73 11.37
CA ILE A 155 -26.61 12.85 11.71
C ILE A 155 -25.69 13.97 12.20
N SER A 156 -25.02 14.62 11.25
CA SER A 156 -24.49 15.96 11.46
C SER A 156 -25.68 16.89 11.36
N GLY A 157 -26.31 17.17 12.50
CA GLY A 157 -27.25 18.27 12.64
C GLY A 157 -26.52 19.61 12.48
N ARG A 158 -26.05 19.93 11.27
CA ARG A 158 -25.76 21.31 10.89
C ARG A 158 -26.88 21.78 10.00
N SER A 159 -27.82 22.47 10.64
CA SER A 159 -28.84 23.29 9.99
C SER A 159 -28.18 24.17 8.92
N ALA A 160 -28.59 23.97 7.67
CA ALA A 160 -28.33 24.94 6.61
C ALA A 160 -29.07 26.23 6.97
N LYS A 161 -28.37 27.26 7.43
CA LYS A 161 -28.90 28.62 7.39
C LYS A 161 -28.73 29.12 5.97
N ASN A 162 -29.84 29.11 5.22
CA ASN A 162 -30.02 29.98 4.07
C ASN A 162 -29.83 31.42 4.53
N SER A 163 -28.86 32.13 3.97
CA SER A 163 -28.90 33.59 3.88
C SER A 163 -28.82 33.95 2.41
N THR A 164 -30.00 34.06 1.82
CA THR A 164 -30.26 34.75 0.56
C THR A 164 -29.73 36.18 0.65
N SER A 165 -29.00 36.54 -0.39
CA SER A 165 -28.73 37.90 -0.84
C SER A 165 -29.93 38.82 -0.69
N HIS A 166 -29.73 40.01 -0.10
CA HIS A 166 -30.32 41.27 -0.55
C HIS A 166 -29.49 42.44 0.01
N LEU A 167 -28.78 43.12 -0.90
CA LEU A 167 -28.50 44.57 -0.86
C LEU A 167 -29.72 45.27 -1.50
N PRO A 168 -30.02 46.55 -1.22
CA PRO A 168 -29.09 47.67 -1.02
C PRO A 168 -28.94 48.17 0.42
#